data_AF-A0A026X3F6-F1
#
_entry.id   AF-A0A026X3F6-F1
#
_cell.length_a   1.000
_cell.length_b   1.000
_cell.length_c   1.000
_cell.angle_alpha   90.00
_cell.angle_beta   90.00
_cell.angle_gamma   90.00
#
_symmetry.space_group_name_H-M   'P 1'
#
loop_
_entity.id
_entity.type
_entity.pdbx_description
1 polymer ?
#
loop_
_entity_poly.entity_id
_entity_poly.type
_entity_poly.pdbx_seq_one_letter_code
_entity_poly.pdbx_strand_id
1 'polypeptide(L)'
;MLDRFYRKYQPLITHEHHTCVGLGFELLHRLTGLNKRFPGIASGLYLVSCEETIGDIASYVGGPPAADSGEKEHVLVCLKIEISGRRGVMLLDPGYHVARVITVMADKLYPHTGWFTQSDEPTCKKEYNYCLCDEDPDYIEWHERKTRPGALERTQVALIYVARPYLTAIDVTERRNLVYNYRSLLARDTKGHVTAGIYFPVVLDMNNAQTFTIFYQTGNGKKRVKMEFNKFCSSPKIRPDAEEMEIIAECARQLNISQDILEGMLSALATVMSDSSFVAQLLAINARINTLAEAN
;
A
#
# COMPACT_ATOMS: atom_id res chain seq x y z
N MET A 1 26.52 -2.95 -7.66
CA MET A 1 25.78 -1.68 -7.87
C MET A 1 24.30 -2.01 -7.84
N LEU A 2 23.54 -1.34 -6.96
CA LEU A 2 22.15 -1.67 -6.64
C LEU A 2 21.21 -1.61 -7.85
N ASP A 3 21.45 -0.70 -8.79
CA ASP A 3 20.66 -0.57 -10.04
C ASP A 3 20.66 -1.87 -10.87
N ARG A 4 21.83 -2.47 -11.05
CA ARG A 4 21.95 -3.76 -11.77
C ARG A 4 21.22 -4.89 -11.03
N PHE A 5 21.23 -4.88 -9.70
CA PHE A 5 20.47 -5.85 -8.92
C PHE A 5 18.97 -5.64 -9.13
N TYR A 6 18.48 -4.40 -8.97
CA TYR A 6 17.07 -4.04 -9.15
C TYR A 6 16.52 -4.46 -10.52
N ARG A 7 17.26 -4.21 -11.61
CA ARG A 7 16.84 -4.59 -12.97
C ARG A 7 16.77 -6.10 -13.19
N LYS A 8 17.62 -6.88 -12.52
CA LYS A 8 17.72 -8.34 -12.70
C LYS A 8 16.95 -9.14 -11.66
N TYR A 9 16.58 -8.50 -10.55
CA TYR A 9 15.87 -9.14 -9.47
C TYR A 9 14.46 -9.51 -9.94
N GLN A 10 14.07 -10.74 -9.67
CA GLN A 10 12.73 -11.26 -9.90
C GLN A 10 12.04 -11.37 -8.53
N PRO A 11 11.07 -10.50 -8.22
CA PRO A 11 10.37 -10.58 -6.95
C PRO A 11 9.65 -11.92 -6.79
N LEU A 12 9.76 -12.48 -5.59
CA LEU A 12 9.07 -13.71 -5.21
C LEU A 12 7.86 -13.36 -4.38
N ILE A 13 6.68 -13.84 -4.78
CA ILE A 13 5.48 -13.75 -3.95
C ILE A 13 5.43 -14.98 -3.05
N THR A 14 5.52 -14.78 -1.74
CA THR A 14 5.34 -15.83 -0.73
C THR A 14 4.18 -15.49 0.19
N HIS A 15 3.69 -16.46 0.97
CA HIS A 15 2.63 -16.23 1.96
C HIS A 15 3.02 -15.24 3.07
N GLU A 16 4.32 -14.91 3.19
CA GLU A 16 4.84 -13.95 4.17
C GLU A 16 4.95 -12.53 3.58
N HIS A 17 4.76 -12.36 2.26
CA HIS A 17 4.79 -11.06 1.59
C HIS A 17 3.45 -10.34 1.78
N HIS A 18 3.40 -9.49 2.80
CA HIS A 18 2.26 -8.63 3.11
C HIS A 18 2.22 -7.35 2.25
N THR A 19 2.62 -7.45 0.98
CA THR A 19 2.54 -6.35 0.00
C THR A 19 1.17 -6.33 -0.67
N CYS A 20 0.80 -5.24 -1.34
CA CYS A 20 -0.47 -5.19 -2.08
C CYS A 20 -0.58 -6.30 -3.13
N VAL A 21 0.53 -6.65 -3.80
CA VAL A 21 0.57 -7.73 -4.80
C VAL A 21 0.41 -9.10 -4.14
N GLY A 22 1.18 -9.38 -3.08
CA GLY A 22 1.08 -10.66 -2.36
C GLY A 22 -0.31 -10.88 -1.75
N LEU A 23 -0.85 -9.85 -1.09
CA LEU A 23 -2.21 -9.87 -0.53
C LEU A 23 -3.29 -10.00 -1.62
N GLY A 24 -3.09 -9.37 -2.78
CA GLY A 24 -4.00 -9.50 -3.93
C GLY A 24 -4.06 -10.93 -4.46
N PHE A 25 -2.91 -11.59 -4.63
CA PHE A 25 -2.86 -13.00 -5.05
C PHE A 25 -3.47 -13.95 -4.02
N GLU A 26 -3.18 -13.75 -2.73
CA GLU A 26 -3.79 -14.54 -1.65
C GLU A 26 -5.31 -14.38 -1.65
N LEU A 27 -5.82 -13.16 -1.83
CA LEU A 27 -7.26 -12.91 -1.91
C LEU A 27 -7.89 -13.60 -3.14
N LEU A 28 -7.27 -13.50 -4.32
CA LEU A 28 -7.72 -14.23 -5.51
C LEU A 28 -7.77 -15.73 -5.27
N HIS A 29 -6.72 -16.31 -4.70
CA HIS A 29 -6.66 -17.74 -4.37
C HIS A 29 -7.85 -18.16 -3.48
N ARG A 30 -8.14 -17.38 -2.43
CA ARG A 30 -9.28 -17.67 -1.54
C ARG A 30 -10.63 -17.51 -2.23
N LEU A 31 -10.81 -16.45 -3.01
CA LEU A 31 -12.09 -16.14 -3.66
C LEU A 31 -12.42 -17.11 -4.81
N THR A 32 -11.41 -17.62 -5.53
CA THR A 32 -11.65 -18.64 -6.57
C THR A 32 -12.24 -19.93 -5.99
N GLY A 33 -11.98 -20.25 -4.72
CA GLY A 33 -12.62 -21.34 -3.99
C GLY A 33 -14.16 -21.21 -3.89
N LEU A 34 -14.70 -20.00 -4.04
CA LEU A 34 -16.14 -19.75 -4.03
C LEU A 34 -16.85 -20.18 -5.32
N ASN A 35 -16.12 -20.57 -6.36
CA ASN A 35 -16.70 -20.94 -7.65
C ASN A 35 -17.67 -22.12 -7.58
N LYS A 36 -17.52 -23.01 -6.57
CA LYS A 36 -18.51 -24.08 -6.32
C LYS A 36 -19.88 -23.54 -5.91
N ARG A 37 -19.91 -22.45 -5.13
CA ARG A 37 -21.13 -21.82 -4.62
C ARG A 37 -21.68 -20.77 -5.60
N PHE A 38 -20.79 -20.07 -6.31
CA PHE A 38 -21.11 -19.05 -7.29
C PHE A 38 -20.40 -19.37 -8.62
N PRO A 39 -20.99 -20.25 -9.45
CA PRO A 39 -20.39 -20.64 -10.72
C PRO A 39 -20.08 -19.43 -11.60
N GLY A 40 -18.84 -19.36 -12.12
CA GLY A 40 -18.37 -18.27 -12.99
C GLY A 40 -17.71 -17.10 -12.25
N ILE A 41 -17.72 -17.08 -10.91
CA ILE A 41 -17.05 -16.01 -10.15
C ILE A 41 -15.55 -15.99 -10.40
N ALA A 42 -14.92 -17.16 -10.54
CA ALA A 42 -13.47 -17.27 -10.75
C ALA A 42 -13.03 -16.63 -12.08
N SER A 43 -13.83 -16.74 -13.14
CA SER A 43 -13.52 -16.13 -14.44
C SER A 43 -13.68 -14.60 -14.45
N GLY A 44 -14.42 -14.05 -13.48
CA GLY A 44 -14.61 -12.61 -13.36
C GLY A 44 -13.57 -11.93 -12.47
N LEU A 45 -12.77 -12.68 -11.71
CA LEU A 45 -11.81 -12.17 -10.72
C LEU A 45 -10.42 -11.99 -11.33
N TYR A 46 -9.83 -10.79 -11.19
CA TYR A 46 -8.49 -10.50 -11.67
C TYR A 46 -7.84 -9.33 -10.92
N LEU A 47 -6.52 -9.19 -11.00
CA LEU A 47 -5.81 -8.00 -10.51
C LEU A 47 -5.97 -6.84 -11.48
N VAL A 48 -6.08 -5.62 -10.95
CA VAL A 48 -6.08 -4.37 -11.71
C VAL A 48 -4.98 -3.45 -11.20
N SER A 49 -4.41 -2.64 -12.09
CA SER A 49 -3.42 -1.63 -11.71
C SER A 49 -4.09 -0.40 -11.14
N CYS A 50 -3.41 0.25 -10.20
CA CYS A 50 -3.80 1.52 -9.62
C CYS A 50 -2.63 2.49 -9.66
N GLU A 51 -2.87 3.65 -10.24
CA GLU A 51 -1.93 4.75 -10.39
C GLU A 51 -2.36 5.89 -9.47
N GLU A 52 -1.64 6.10 -8.36
CA GLU A 52 -2.04 7.06 -7.32
C GLU A 52 -1.49 8.47 -7.55
N THR A 53 -0.35 8.56 -8.26
CA THR A 53 0.35 9.82 -8.51
C THR A 53 0.20 10.22 -9.97
N ILE A 54 -1.04 10.54 -10.38
CA ILE A 54 -1.33 11.09 -11.72
C ILE A 54 -1.48 12.61 -11.60
N GLY A 55 -0.68 13.34 -12.36
CA GLY A 55 -0.74 14.81 -12.39
C GLY A 55 -1.97 15.33 -13.15
N ASP A 56 -2.22 14.79 -14.34
CA ASP A 56 -3.34 15.16 -15.20
C ASP A 56 -4.08 13.92 -15.69
N ILE A 57 -5.32 13.72 -15.20
CA ILE A 57 -6.18 12.57 -15.53
C ILE A 57 -6.45 12.53 -17.03
N ALA A 58 -6.80 13.68 -17.64
CA ALA A 58 -7.20 13.77 -19.03
C ALA A 58 -6.07 13.33 -19.98
N SER A 59 -4.81 13.57 -19.60
CA SER A 59 -3.64 13.11 -20.35
C SER A 59 -3.34 11.62 -20.21
N TYR A 60 -3.83 10.98 -19.14
CA TYR A 60 -3.54 9.58 -18.83
C TYR A 60 -4.59 8.62 -19.36
N VAL A 61 -5.84 9.07 -19.48
CA VAL A 61 -6.97 8.28 -20.02
C VAL A 61 -7.00 8.31 -21.56
N GLY A 62 -7.80 7.44 -22.18
CA GLY A 62 -7.92 7.37 -23.65
C GLY A 62 -7.19 6.17 -24.27
N GLY A 63 -6.87 5.17 -23.46
CA GLY A 63 -6.27 3.92 -23.91
C GLY A 63 -5.71 3.11 -22.74
N PRO A 64 -5.32 1.84 -22.96
CA PRO A 64 -4.73 1.03 -21.91
C PRO A 64 -3.43 1.65 -21.38
N PRO A 65 -3.18 1.62 -20.06
CA PRO A 65 -1.94 2.17 -19.51
C PRO A 65 -0.75 1.31 -19.98
N ALA A 66 0.41 1.96 -20.18
CA ALA A 66 1.63 1.27 -20.62
C ALA A 66 1.98 0.12 -19.67
N ALA A 67 2.13 -1.11 -20.19
CA ALA A 67 2.17 -2.32 -19.37
C ALA A 67 3.37 -2.40 -18.39
N ASP A 68 4.44 -1.68 -18.72
CA ASP A 68 5.72 -1.60 -18.05
C ASP A 68 5.91 -0.30 -17.24
N SER A 69 5.01 0.68 -17.35
CA SER A 69 5.15 1.96 -16.65
C SER A 69 5.28 1.77 -15.13
N GLY A 70 6.31 2.41 -14.56
CA GLY A 70 6.60 2.47 -13.12
C GLY A 70 5.58 3.28 -12.31
N GLU A 71 4.59 3.87 -12.97
CA GLU A 71 3.48 4.62 -12.36
C GLU A 71 2.43 3.71 -11.71
N LYS A 72 2.53 2.37 -11.89
CA LYS A 72 1.64 1.37 -11.28
C LYS A 72 2.07 1.08 -9.84
N GLU A 73 1.74 2.02 -8.97
CA GLU A 73 2.16 2.03 -7.56
C GLU A 73 1.44 0.97 -6.72
N HIS A 74 0.24 0.58 -7.14
CA HIS A 74 -0.64 -0.28 -6.35
C HIS A 74 -1.46 -1.25 -7.21
N VAL A 75 -2.01 -2.29 -6.57
CA VAL A 75 -2.91 -3.26 -7.21
C VAL A 75 -4.10 -3.62 -6.34
N LEU A 76 -5.20 -3.94 -6.99
CA LEU A 76 -6.47 -4.31 -6.36
C LEU A 76 -7.00 -5.60 -6.98
N VAL A 77 -7.90 -6.30 -6.28
CA VAL A 77 -8.71 -7.36 -6.89
C VAL A 77 -10.00 -6.74 -7.43
N CYS A 78 -10.33 -7.07 -8.67
CA CYS A 78 -11.54 -6.63 -9.35
C CYS A 78 -12.41 -7.82 -9.71
N LEU A 79 -13.73 -7.65 -9.63
CA LEU A 79 -14.74 -8.54 -10.18
C LEU A 79 -15.71 -7.74 -11.04
N LYS A 80 -15.81 -8.05 -12.33
CA LYS A 80 -16.88 -7.49 -13.18
C LYS A 80 -18.22 -8.10 -12.80
N ILE A 81 -19.24 -7.26 -12.69
CA ILE A 81 -20.61 -7.68 -12.35
C ILE A 81 -21.63 -7.09 -13.30
N GLU A 82 -22.75 -7.80 -13.44
CA GLU A 82 -23.95 -7.30 -14.09
C GLU A 82 -25.15 -7.62 -13.19
N ILE A 83 -25.96 -6.61 -12.89
CA ILE A 83 -27.14 -6.74 -12.05
C ILE A 83 -28.34 -6.20 -12.81
N SER A 84 -29.22 -7.08 -13.26
CA SER A 84 -30.41 -6.72 -14.03
C SER A 84 -30.08 -5.91 -15.29
N GLY A 85 -29.05 -6.32 -16.04
CA GLY A 85 -28.57 -5.62 -17.24
C GLY A 85 -27.71 -4.38 -16.97
N ARG A 86 -27.49 -4.02 -15.70
CA ARG A 86 -26.69 -2.86 -15.31
C ARG A 86 -25.27 -3.31 -14.99
N ARG A 87 -24.31 -2.77 -15.73
CA ARG A 87 -22.88 -3.09 -15.58
C ARG A 87 -22.29 -2.40 -14.36
N GLY A 88 -21.35 -3.07 -13.72
CA GLY A 88 -20.53 -2.51 -12.66
C GLY A 88 -19.30 -3.36 -12.39
N VAL A 89 -18.54 -2.94 -11.39
CA VAL A 89 -17.43 -3.75 -10.85
C VAL A 89 -17.46 -3.74 -9.33
N MET A 90 -16.86 -4.76 -8.74
CA MET A 90 -16.57 -4.85 -7.33
C MET A 90 -15.05 -4.82 -7.14
N LEU A 91 -14.56 -3.85 -6.36
CA LEU A 91 -13.16 -3.70 -6.02
C LEU A 91 -12.92 -4.17 -4.58
N LEU A 92 -11.86 -4.94 -4.41
CA LEU A 92 -11.37 -5.39 -3.11
C LEU A 92 -9.91 -4.98 -3.00
N ASP A 93 -9.62 -4.15 -2.01
CA ASP A 93 -8.28 -3.60 -1.79
C ASP A 93 -7.67 -4.14 -0.50
N PRO A 94 -7.03 -5.31 -0.53
CA PRO A 94 -6.38 -5.84 0.64
C PRO A 94 -5.08 -5.09 0.97
N GLY A 95 -4.45 -4.38 0.02
CA GLY A 95 -3.20 -3.65 0.25
C GLY A 95 -3.37 -2.37 1.08
N TYR A 96 -4.44 -1.60 0.84
CA TYR A 96 -4.84 -0.50 1.73
C TYR A 96 -5.76 -0.95 2.87
N HIS A 97 -6.17 -2.21 2.85
CA HIS A 97 -7.14 -2.80 3.77
C HIS A 97 -8.43 -1.98 3.81
N VAL A 98 -8.99 -1.71 2.63
CA VAL A 98 -10.35 -1.18 2.55
C VAL A 98 -11.27 -2.27 3.05
N ALA A 99 -11.91 -2.02 4.19
CA ALA A 99 -12.60 -3.02 5.01
C ALA A 99 -13.93 -3.53 4.44
N ARG A 100 -14.21 -3.17 3.19
CA ARG A 100 -15.44 -3.45 2.50
C ARG A 100 -15.16 -3.65 1.03
N VAL A 101 -16.07 -4.37 0.38
CA VAL A 101 -16.09 -4.42 -1.07
C VAL A 101 -16.70 -3.13 -1.59
N ILE A 102 -16.00 -2.50 -2.53
CA ILE A 102 -16.47 -1.28 -3.19
C ILE A 102 -17.19 -1.66 -4.47
N THR A 103 -18.48 -1.37 -4.53
CA THR A 103 -19.27 -1.62 -5.74
C THR A 103 -19.41 -0.35 -6.56
N VAL A 104 -18.87 -0.34 -7.77
CA VAL A 104 -18.96 0.78 -8.71
C VAL A 104 -19.94 0.40 -9.81
N MET A 105 -21.19 0.83 -9.68
CA MET A 105 -22.19 0.70 -10.75
C MET A 105 -22.07 1.84 -11.76
N ALA A 106 -22.24 1.53 -13.05
CA ALA A 106 -22.15 2.52 -14.13
C ALA A 106 -23.23 3.60 -14.06
N ASP A 107 -24.40 3.26 -13.54
CA ASP A 107 -25.53 4.19 -13.35
C ASP A 107 -25.47 4.97 -12.02
N LYS A 108 -24.46 4.70 -11.18
CA LYS A 108 -24.31 5.26 -9.82
C LYS A 108 -25.50 4.98 -8.88
N LEU A 109 -26.38 4.03 -9.22
CA LEU A 109 -27.52 3.61 -8.40
C LEU A 109 -27.18 2.41 -7.52
N TYR A 110 -28.00 2.15 -6.49
CA TYR A 110 -27.84 0.97 -5.63
C TYR A 110 -27.65 -0.32 -6.48
N PRO A 111 -26.63 -1.16 -6.17
CA PRO A 111 -25.79 -1.18 -4.97
C PRO A 111 -24.46 -0.38 -5.05
N HIS A 112 -24.40 0.72 -5.80
CA HIS A 112 -23.21 1.61 -5.86
C HIS A 112 -22.76 2.07 -4.45
N THR A 113 -21.45 2.03 -4.21
CA THR A 113 -20.82 2.51 -2.99
C THR A 113 -20.39 3.96 -3.18
N GLY A 114 -21.18 4.89 -2.64
CA GLY A 114 -20.79 6.30 -2.59
C GLY A 114 -19.70 6.59 -1.54
N TRP A 115 -19.55 7.86 -1.19
CA TRP A 115 -18.60 8.31 -0.17
C TRP A 115 -18.71 7.51 1.13
N PHE A 116 -17.56 7.07 1.64
CA PHE A 116 -17.46 6.42 2.94
C PHE A 116 -16.17 6.83 3.67
N THR A 117 -16.24 6.81 5.00
CA THR A 117 -15.09 7.07 5.85
C THR A 117 -14.17 5.85 5.86
N GLN A 118 -12.94 6.01 5.38
CA GLN A 118 -11.89 4.99 5.48
C GLN A 118 -11.22 5.02 6.86
N SER A 119 -10.97 6.22 7.39
CA SER A 119 -10.39 6.38 8.73
C SER A 119 -10.84 7.70 9.35
N ASP A 120 -11.15 7.67 10.64
CA ASP A 120 -11.47 8.86 11.41
C ASP A 120 -10.58 8.87 12.67
N GLU A 121 -9.48 9.62 12.59
CA GLU A 121 -8.58 9.82 13.73
C GLU A 121 -8.63 11.28 14.19
N PRO A 122 -8.36 11.58 15.47
CA PRO A 122 -8.41 12.95 16.01
C PRO A 122 -7.57 13.97 15.22
N THR A 123 -6.52 13.50 14.54
CA THR A 123 -5.61 14.34 13.76
C THR A 123 -5.93 14.38 12.27
N CYS A 124 -6.77 13.46 11.78
CA CYS A 124 -7.01 13.27 10.36
C CYS A 124 -8.24 12.39 10.09
N LYS A 125 -9.20 12.92 9.32
CA LYS A 125 -10.27 12.15 8.69
C LYS A 125 -9.90 11.87 7.23
N LYS A 126 -10.16 10.65 6.76
CA LYS A 126 -10.01 10.22 5.36
C LYS A 126 -11.31 9.59 4.87
N GLU A 127 -11.75 10.03 3.70
CA GLU A 127 -12.97 9.56 3.04
C GLU A 127 -12.65 9.20 1.59
N TYR A 128 -13.23 8.10 1.10
CA TYR A 128 -13.04 7.61 -0.26
C TYR A 128 -14.36 7.57 -1.03
N ASN A 129 -14.27 7.73 -2.35
CA ASN A 129 -15.35 7.51 -3.30
C ASN A 129 -14.80 6.97 -4.61
N TYR A 130 -15.55 6.08 -5.25
CA TYR A 130 -15.12 5.42 -6.48
C TYR A 130 -16.20 5.55 -7.54
N CYS A 131 -15.83 6.06 -8.72
CA CYS A 131 -16.75 6.17 -9.86
C CYS A 131 -16.03 5.79 -11.15
N LEU A 132 -16.79 5.31 -12.16
CA LEU A 132 -16.24 5.20 -13.50
C LEU A 132 -15.80 6.59 -13.98
N CYS A 133 -14.67 6.64 -14.67
CA CYS A 133 -14.24 7.86 -15.32
C CYS A 133 -15.23 8.19 -16.44
N ASP A 134 -15.64 9.46 -16.51
CA ASP A 134 -16.63 9.91 -17.49
C ASP A 134 -16.03 9.98 -18.91
N GLU A 135 -14.71 10.23 -19.03
CA GLU A 135 -13.98 10.29 -20.30
C GLU A 135 -13.62 8.91 -20.85
N ASP A 136 -13.26 7.97 -19.97
CA ASP A 136 -12.86 6.61 -20.33
C ASP A 136 -13.39 5.58 -19.31
N PRO A 137 -14.55 4.93 -19.59
CA PRO A 137 -15.17 3.97 -18.68
C PRO A 137 -14.37 2.70 -18.39
N ASP A 138 -13.23 2.51 -19.05
CA ASP A 138 -12.28 1.45 -18.71
C ASP A 138 -11.48 1.78 -17.44
N TYR A 139 -11.57 3.02 -16.96
CA TYR A 139 -10.98 3.49 -15.71
C TYR A 139 -12.03 3.75 -14.62
N ILE A 140 -11.60 3.56 -13.39
CA ILE A 140 -12.27 4.04 -12.19
C ILE A 140 -11.43 5.12 -11.55
N GLU A 141 -12.07 6.24 -11.26
CA GLU A 141 -11.50 7.29 -10.42
C GLU A 141 -11.75 6.95 -8.96
N TRP A 142 -10.66 6.86 -8.20
CA TRP A 142 -10.68 6.78 -6.75
C TRP A 142 -10.35 8.15 -6.18
N HIS A 143 -11.37 8.79 -5.61
CA HIS A 143 -11.26 10.10 -4.97
C HIS A 143 -10.97 9.92 -3.48
N GLU A 144 -9.87 10.48 -2.97
CA GLU A 144 -9.57 10.66 -1.55
C GLU A 144 -9.88 12.09 -1.13
N ARG A 145 -10.61 12.25 -0.01
CA ARG A 145 -10.70 13.49 0.76
C ARG A 145 -10.01 13.33 2.09
N LYS A 146 -9.16 14.29 2.43
CA LYS A 146 -8.41 14.32 3.68
C LYS A 146 -8.62 15.63 4.41
N THR A 147 -9.18 15.52 5.61
CA THR A 147 -9.51 16.67 6.45
C THR A 147 -8.72 16.60 7.75
N ARG A 148 -8.04 17.70 8.12
CA ARG A 148 -7.29 17.81 9.36
C ARG A 148 -7.75 19.03 10.13
N PRO A 149 -7.80 18.98 11.47
CA PRO A 149 -8.12 20.17 12.27
C PRO A 149 -7.19 21.33 11.94
N GLY A 150 -7.77 22.48 11.58
CA GLY A 150 -7.02 23.70 11.28
C GLY A 150 -6.32 23.73 9.91
N ALA A 151 -6.58 22.76 9.02
CA ALA A 151 -6.05 22.77 7.65
C ALA A 151 -7.17 22.72 6.61
N LEU A 152 -6.89 23.23 5.42
CA LEU A 152 -7.78 23.08 4.27
C LEU A 152 -7.90 21.60 3.88
N GLU A 153 -9.10 21.21 3.46
CA GLU A 153 -9.35 19.89 2.87
C GLU A 153 -8.43 19.67 1.68
N ARG A 154 -7.84 18.48 1.61
CA ARG A 154 -7.03 18.05 0.47
C ARG A 154 -7.75 16.92 -0.26
N THR A 155 -7.81 17.05 -1.58
CA THR A 155 -8.35 16.04 -2.49
C THR A 155 -7.23 15.44 -3.32
N GLN A 156 -7.31 14.14 -3.57
CA GLN A 156 -6.45 13.43 -4.50
C GLN A 156 -7.32 12.47 -5.32
N VAL A 157 -6.94 12.24 -6.57
CA VAL A 157 -7.58 11.25 -7.43
C VAL A 157 -6.52 10.26 -7.90
N ALA A 158 -6.81 8.98 -7.73
CA ALA A 158 -6.08 7.88 -8.32
C ALA A 158 -6.90 7.25 -9.44
N LEU A 159 -6.25 6.64 -10.43
CA LEU A 159 -6.94 5.90 -11.49
C LEU A 159 -6.71 4.41 -11.33
N ILE A 160 -7.75 3.63 -11.64
CA ILE A 160 -7.73 2.18 -11.60
C ILE A 160 -8.19 1.67 -12.95
N TYR A 161 -7.31 0.99 -13.68
CA TYR A 161 -7.64 0.45 -14.98
C TYR A 161 -8.29 -0.93 -14.86
N VAL A 162 -9.59 -1.03 -15.19
CA VAL A 162 -10.42 -2.22 -14.95
C VAL A 162 -10.80 -2.99 -16.22
N ALA A 163 -10.46 -2.51 -17.41
CA ALA A 163 -10.87 -3.14 -18.66
C ALA A 163 -10.41 -4.61 -18.79
N ARG A 164 -9.20 -4.91 -18.32
CA ARG A 164 -8.54 -6.22 -18.45
C ARG A 164 -7.61 -6.54 -17.27
N PRO A 165 -7.20 -7.81 -17.11
CA PRO A 165 -6.25 -8.22 -16.07
C PRO A 165 -4.90 -7.50 -16.15
N TYR A 166 -4.36 -7.15 -14.99
CA TYR A 166 -3.01 -6.62 -14.81
C TYR A 166 -2.01 -7.76 -14.60
N LEU A 167 -1.27 -8.11 -15.66
CA LEU A 167 -0.42 -9.30 -15.70
C LEU A 167 1.02 -9.06 -15.25
N THR A 168 1.46 -7.81 -15.13
CA THR A 168 2.84 -7.43 -14.79
C THR A 168 2.99 -6.94 -13.34
N ALA A 169 2.01 -7.23 -12.47
CA ALA A 169 2.00 -6.79 -11.07
C ALA A 169 3.27 -7.17 -10.28
N ILE A 170 3.83 -8.35 -10.54
CA ILE A 170 5.07 -8.80 -9.89
C ILE A 170 6.27 -8.02 -10.45
N ASP A 171 6.40 -7.94 -11.77
CA ASP A 171 7.56 -7.33 -12.40
C ASP A 171 7.62 -5.81 -12.25
N VAL A 172 6.46 -5.15 -12.11
CA VAL A 172 6.35 -3.70 -12.02
C VAL A 172 6.05 -3.27 -10.59
N THR A 173 4.87 -3.57 -10.05
CA THR A 173 4.44 -3.06 -8.73
C THR A 173 5.24 -3.65 -7.57
N GLU A 174 5.40 -4.97 -7.52
CA GLU A 174 6.16 -5.61 -6.44
C GLU A 174 7.64 -5.22 -6.52
N ARG A 175 8.22 -5.18 -7.73
CA ARG A 175 9.59 -4.70 -7.94
C ARG A 175 9.76 -3.25 -7.51
N ARG A 176 8.85 -2.35 -7.91
CA ARG A 176 8.85 -0.94 -7.50
C ARG A 176 8.87 -0.79 -5.99
N ASN A 177 8.13 -1.64 -5.29
CA ASN A 177 8.13 -1.65 -3.84
C ASN A 177 9.55 -1.86 -3.26
N LEU A 178 10.52 -2.47 -3.94
CA LEU A 178 11.89 -2.62 -3.41
C LEU A 178 12.65 -1.31 -3.19
N VAL A 179 12.29 -0.25 -3.92
CA VAL A 179 12.97 1.04 -3.85
C VAL A 179 12.08 2.18 -3.38
N TYR A 180 10.82 1.89 -3.07
CA TYR A 180 9.91 2.89 -2.51
C TYR A 180 10.49 3.53 -1.23
N ASN A 181 10.48 4.85 -1.19
CA ASN A 181 11.18 5.63 -0.16
C ASN A 181 10.34 5.80 1.12
N TYR A 182 9.26 5.05 1.28
CA TYR A 182 8.48 5.01 2.50
C TYR A 182 8.16 3.57 2.86
N ARG A 183 8.44 3.19 4.11
CA ARG A 183 8.31 1.81 4.59
C ARG A 183 7.34 1.73 5.73
N SER A 184 6.58 0.64 5.77
CA SER A 184 5.70 0.35 6.87
C SER A 184 5.50 -1.15 7.06
N LEU A 185 5.32 -1.55 8.31
CA LEU A 185 4.79 -2.84 8.73
C LEU A 185 3.59 -2.54 9.62
N LEU A 186 2.40 -3.03 9.27
CA LEU A 186 1.15 -2.62 9.89
C LEU A 186 0.34 -3.84 10.34
N ALA A 187 -0.18 -3.79 11.55
CA ALA A 187 -1.29 -4.61 12.00
C ALA A 187 -2.59 -3.83 11.85
N ARG A 188 -3.65 -4.57 11.52
CA ARG A 188 -4.99 -4.03 11.37
C ARG A 188 -6.03 -4.96 11.98
N ASP A 189 -7.15 -4.37 12.40
CA ASP A 189 -8.31 -5.13 12.87
C ASP A 189 -9.11 -5.73 11.71
N THR A 190 -10.17 -6.49 12.04
CA THR A 190 -11.07 -7.11 11.05
C THR A 190 -11.87 -6.10 10.23
N LYS A 191 -11.88 -4.83 10.64
CA LYS A 191 -12.47 -3.69 9.93
C LYS A 191 -11.40 -2.86 9.23
N GLY A 192 -10.20 -3.40 8.98
CA GLY A 192 -9.13 -2.75 8.23
C GLY A 192 -8.47 -1.55 8.93
N HIS A 193 -8.88 -1.21 10.15
CA HIS A 193 -8.29 -0.10 10.90
C HIS A 193 -6.89 -0.46 11.38
N VAL A 194 -5.95 0.47 11.22
CA VAL A 194 -4.57 0.31 11.67
C VAL A 194 -4.49 0.33 13.20
N THR A 195 -4.07 -0.79 13.80
CA THR A 195 -4.01 -0.99 15.25
C THR A 195 -2.60 -0.79 15.80
N ALA A 196 -1.59 -1.37 15.15
CA ALA A 196 -0.19 -1.25 15.52
C ALA A 196 0.73 -1.27 14.30
N GLY A 197 1.99 -0.92 14.50
CA GLY A 197 2.99 -1.02 13.45
C GLY A 197 4.15 -0.05 13.57
N ILE A 198 5.03 -0.14 12.58
CA ILE A 198 6.14 0.76 12.38
C ILE A 198 6.05 1.40 10.99
N TYR A 199 6.47 2.65 10.88
CA TYR A 199 6.68 3.29 9.58
C TYR A 199 7.81 4.31 9.62
N PHE A 200 8.45 4.52 8.49
CA PHE A 200 9.54 5.49 8.35
C PHE A 200 9.74 5.90 6.88
N PRO A 201 10.09 7.17 6.63
CA PRO A 201 10.64 7.56 5.34
C PRO A 201 12.10 7.08 5.24
N VAL A 202 12.51 6.69 4.04
CA VAL A 202 13.91 6.50 3.68
C VAL A 202 14.43 7.83 3.18
N VAL A 203 15.38 8.42 3.90
CA VAL A 203 15.98 9.72 3.57
C VAL A 203 17.49 9.66 3.74
N LEU A 204 18.21 10.44 2.94
CA LEU A 204 19.62 10.68 3.18
C LEU A 204 19.76 11.60 4.39
N ASP A 205 20.16 11.04 5.51
CA ASP A 205 20.45 11.81 6.71
C ASP A 205 21.96 11.82 6.99
N MET A 206 22.59 12.94 6.63
CA MET A 206 24.01 13.20 6.88
C MET A 206 24.36 13.22 8.37
N ASN A 207 23.37 13.41 9.25
CA ASN A 207 23.56 13.47 10.71
C ASN A 207 23.25 12.13 11.39
N ASN A 208 22.89 11.10 10.63
CA ASN A 208 22.61 9.75 11.14
C ASN A 208 21.53 9.70 12.24
N ALA A 209 20.55 10.60 12.18
CA ALA A 209 19.40 10.72 13.08
C ALA A 209 18.14 10.10 12.45
N GLN A 210 18.31 9.05 11.64
CA GLN A 210 17.19 8.38 11.00
C GLN A 210 16.28 7.76 12.04
N THR A 211 14.99 8.02 11.89
CA THR A 211 13.98 7.64 12.87
C THR A 211 12.87 6.85 12.24
N PHE A 212 12.25 5.99 13.03
CA PHE A 212 10.97 5.39 12.71
C PHE A 212 9.91 5.83 13.72
N THR A 213 8.66 5.73 13.32
CA THR A 213 7.53 5.85 14.25
C THR A 213 6.99 4.46 14.52
N ILE A 214 6.89 4.11 15.79
CA ILE A 214 6.19 2.94 16.28
C ILE A 214 4.88 3.38 16.93
N PHE A 215 3.83 2.60 16.74
CA PHE A 215 2.54 2.90 17.34
C PHE A 215 1.76 1.62 17.63
N TYR A 216 0.83 1.73 18.58
CA TYR A 216 -0.04 0.63 19.00
C TYR A 216 -1.30 1.17 19.66
N GLN A 217 -2.35 0.35 19.73
CA GLN A 217 -3.61 0.70 20.34
C GLN A 217 -3.56 0.48 21.87
N THR A 218 -4.03 1.45 22.64
CA THR A 218 -4.22 1.33 24.10
C THR A 218 -5.69 1.52 24.46
N GLY A 219 -6.05 1.28 25.73
CA GLY A 219 -7.38 1.61 26.27
C GLY A 219 -7.74 3.10 26.14
N ASN A 220 -6.74 3.98 26.08
CA ASN A 220 -6.92 5.43 25.97
C ASN A 220 -6.73 5.95 24.53
N GLY A 221 -6.70 5.06 23.54
CA GLY A 221 -6.44 5.41 22.14
C GLY A 221 -5.07 4.97 21.65
N LYS A 222 -4.69 5.43 20.45
CA LYS A 222 -3.44 5.04 19.78
C LYS A 222 -2.26 5.81 20.37
N LYS A 223 -1.27 5.12 20.95
CA LYS A 223 0.02 5.71 21.35
C LYS A 223 0.96 5.68 20.15
N ARG A 224 1.67 6.78 19.89
CA ARG A 224 2.66 6.93 18.80
C ARG A 224 3.94 7.49 19.38
N VAL A 225 5.08 6.84 19.10
CA VAL A 225 6.39 7.28 19.57
C VAL A 225 7.38 7.24 18.42
N LYS A 226 8.22 8.27 18.34
CA LYS A 226 9.30 8.36 17.37
C LYS A 226 10.59 7.89 18.03
N MET A 227 11.27 6.92 17.43
CA MET A 227 12.50 6.32 17.93
C MET A 227 13.61 6.40 16.89
N GLU A 228 14.85 6.46 17.34
CA GLU A 228 16.03 6.49 16.47
C GLU A 228 16.49 5.07 16.14
N PHE A 229 16.83 4.81 14.87
CA PHE A 229 17.38 3.52 14.46
C PHE A 229 18.73 3.21 15.12
N ASN A 230 19.52 4.23 15.45
CA ASN A 230 20.85 4.08 16.05
C ASN A 230 20.84 3.32 17.39
N LYS A 231 19.68 3.24 18.07
CA LYS A 231 19.48 2.49 19.31
C LYS A 231 19.56 0.97 19.12
N PHE A 232 19.39 0.51 17.88
CA PHE A 232 19.35 -0.91 17.49
C PHE A 232 20.58 -1.34 16.67
N CYS A 233 21.59 -0.49 16.51
CA CYS A 233 22.86 -0.88 15.89
C CYS A 233 23.62 -1.88 16.77
N SER A 234 24.53 -2.68 16.19
CA SER A 234 25.32 -3.69 16.94
C SER A 234 26.22 -3.10 18.03
N SER A 235 26.63 -1.83 17.89
CA SER A 235 27.38 -1.08 18.91
C SER A 235 26.69 0.26 19.15
N PRO A 236 25.54 0.28 19.84
CA PRO A 236 24.74 1.47 19.98
C PRO A 236 25.32 2.35 21.10
N LYS A 237 25.46 3.65 20.84
CA LYS A 237 25.89 4.62 21.87
C LYS A 237 24.82 4.81 22.95
N ILE A 238 23.55 4.61 22.57
CA ILE A 238 22.36 4.78 23.39
C ILE A 238 21.49 3.55 23.14
N ARG A 239 20.96 2.92 24.19
CA ARG A 239 20.03 1.79 24.06
C ARG A 239 18.59 2.25 24.27
N PRO A 240 17.58 1.51 23.80
CA PRO A 240 16.21 1.77 24.17
C PRO A 240 16.06 1.69 25.69
N ASP A 241 15.34 2.65 26.28
CA ASP A 241 15.04 2.62 27.71
C ASP A 241 13.89 1.65 28.04
N ALA A 242 13.56 1.51 29.33
CA ALA A 242 12.53 0.57 29.77
C ALA A 242 11.13 0.88 29.20
N GLU A 243 10.79 2.15 29.00
CA GLU A 243 9.50 2.54 28.40
C GLU A 243 9.50 2.21 26.91
N GLU A 244 10.60 2.48 26.20
CA GLU A 244 10.73 2.14 24.78
C GLU A 244 10.65 0.63 24.54
N MET A 245 11.25 -0.18 25.42
CA MET A 245 11.16 -1.63 25.36
C MET A 245 9.72 -2.13 25.60
N GLU A 246 8.97 -1.52 26.52
CA GLU A 246 7.55 -1.84 26.72
C GLU A 246 6.70 -1.52 25.48
N ILE A 247 6.97 -0.39 24.83
CA ILE A 247 6.30 0.00 23.57
C ILE A 247 6.56 -1.02 22.46
N ILE A 248 7.81 -1.50 22.33
CA ILE A 248 8.19 -2.51 21.33
C ILE A 248 7.48 -3.82 21.61
N ALA A 249 7.46 -4.26 22.87
CA ALA A 249 6.78 -5.49 23.29
C ALA A 249 5.28 -5.44 22.96
N GLU A 250 4.60 -4.34 23.27
CA GLU A 250 3.17 -4.20 23.02
C GLU A 250 2.84 -4.07 21.52
N CYS A 251 3.70 -3.39 20.75
CA CYS A 251 3.58 -3.35 19.30
C CYS A 251 3.78 -4.74 18.68
N ALA A 252 4.79 -5.50 19.11
CA ALA A 252 5.04 -6.87 18.63
C ALA A 252 3.83 -7.78 18.91
N ARG A 253 3.26 -7.69 20.12
CA ARG A 253 2.06 -8.42 20.52
C ARG A 253 0.88 -8.14 19.58
N GLN A 254 0.64 -6.88 19.22
CA GLN A 254 -0.44 -6.49 18.32
C GLN A 254 -0.14 -6.80 16.84
N LEU A 255 1.13 -6.87 16.46
CA LEU A 255 1.60 -7.38 15.17
C LEU A 255 1.52 -8.91 15.05
N ASN A 256 1.20 -9.60 16.15
CA ASN A 256 1.18 -11.07 16.24
C ASN A 256 2.55 -11.69 15.88
N ILE A 257 3.63 -11.06 16.33
CA ILE A 257 5.02 -11.56 16.24
C ILE A 257 5.67 -11.52 17.62
N SER A 258 6.75 -12.28 17.82
CA SER A 258 7.51 -12.17 19.05
C SER A 258 8.28 -10.85 19.11
N GLN A 259 8.55 -10.38 20.33
CA GLN A 259 9.38 -9.21 20.56
C GLN A 259 10.76 -9.36 19.93
N ASP A 260 11.40 -10.53 20.09
CA ASP A 260 12.71 -10.85 19.49
C ASP A 260 12.72 -10.69 17.96
N ILE A 261 11.63 -11.08 17.28
CA ILE A 261 11.50 -10.92 15.82
C ILE A 261 11.45 -9.44 15.46
N LEU A 262 10.65 -8.64 16.18
CA LEU A 262 10.54 -7.20 15.91
C LEU A 262 11.86 -6.49 16.18
N GLU A 263 12.56 -6.82 17.27
CA GLU A 263 13.88 -6.26 17.59
C GLU A 263 14.95 -6.66 16.56
N GLY A 264 14.91 -7.91 16.09
CA GLY A 264 15.76 -8.39 15.00
C GLY A 264 15.53 -7.61 13.71
N MET A 265 14.26 -7.35 13.35
CA MET A 265 13.91 -6.49 12.21
C MET A 265 14.43 -5.06 12.38
N LEU A 266 14.24 -4.45 13.56
CA LEU A 266 14.72 -3.09 13.84
C LEU A 266 16.25 -3.00 13.77
N SER A 267 16.96 -4.02 14.22
CA SER A 267 18.42 -4.10 14.15
C SER A 267 18.93 -4.24 12.71
N ALA A 268 18.27 -5.08 11.91
CA ALA A 268 18.57 -5.21 10.48
C ALA A 268 18.29 -3.90 9.74
N LEU A 269 17.17 -3.25 10.02
CA LEU A 269 16.84 -1.94 9.47
C LEU A 269 17.87 -0.89 9.88
N ALA A 270 18.28 -0.83 11.14
CA ALA A 270 19.28 0.11 11.61
C ALA A 270 20.61 -0.03 10.85
N THR A 271 21.02 -1.28 10.57
CA THR A 271 22.20 -1.56 9.75
C THR A 271 22.03 -1.00 8.33
N VAL A 272 20.91 -1.31 7.67
CA VAL A 272 20.62 -0.85 6.30
C VAL A 272 20.53 0.68 6.23
N MET A 273 19.82 1.30 7.16
CA MET A 273 19.63 2.75 7.19
C MET A 273 20.94 3.49 7.47
N SER A 274 21.88 2.90 8.19
CA SER A 274 23.22 3.48 8.41
C SER A 274 24.14 3.44 7.18
N ASP A 275 23.85 2.58 6.19
CA ASP A 275 24.59 2.53 4.93
C ASP A 275 24.13 3.66 3.99
N SER A 276 24.79 4.81 4.13
CA SER A 276 24.50 6.00 3.32
C SER A 276 24.69 5.76 1.81
N SER A 277 25.58 4.85 1.42
CA SER A 277 25.82 4.51 0.00
C SER A 277 24.66 3.70 -0.57
N PHE A 278 24.16 2.72 0.20
CA PHE A 278 22.97 1.96 -0.17
C PHE A 278 21.74 2.88 -0.24
N VAL A 279 21.50 3.70 0.79
CA VAL A 279 20.36 4.63 0.85
C VAL A 279 20.40 5.62 -0.32
N ALA A 280 21.56 6.19 -0.64
CA ALA A 280 21.72 7.08 -1.80
C ALA A 280 21.35 6.38 -3.11
N GLN A 281 21.84 5.16 -3.33
CA GLN A 281 21.53 4.38 -4.52
C GLN A 281 20.03 4.05 -4.60
N LEU A 282 19.40 3.65 -3.49
CA LEU A 282 17.97 3.34 -3.43
C LEU A 282 17.13 4.55 -3.82
N LEU A 283 17.41 5.72 -3.23
CA LEU A 283 16.70 6.95 -3.54
C LEU A 283 16.92 7.41 -4.98
N ALA A 284 18.13 7.22 -5.53
CA ALA A 284 18.43 7.54 -6.92
C ALA A 284 17.68 6.64 -7.92
N ILE A 285 17.42 5.38 -7.56
CA ILE A 285 16.57 4.49 -8.38
C ILE A 285 15.11 4.94 -8.24
N ASN A 286 14.61 5.17 -7.02
CA ASN A 286 13.24 5.62 -6.77
C ASN A 286 12.89 6.90 -7.54
N ALA A 287 13.78 7.90 -7.53
CA ALA A 287 13.58 9.17 -8.21
C ALA A 287 13.49 9.05 -9.74
N ARG A 288 14.02 7.98 -10.32
CA ARG A 288 14.05 7.73 -11.77
C ARG A 288 13.10 6.61 -12.18
N ILE A 289 12.30 6.07 -11.27
CA ILE A 289 11.57 4.82 -11.49
C ILE A 289 10.63 4.86 -12.70
N ASN A 290 9.97 6.00 -12.93
CA ASN A 290 9.10 6.19 -14.09
C ASN A 290 9.89 6.25 -15.40
N THR A 291 11.08 6.87 -15.40
CA THR A 291 11.98 6.92 -16.58
C THR A 291 12.78 5.63 -16.81
N LEU A 292 12.95 4.78 -15.79
CA LEU A 292 13.68 3.52 -15.88
C LEU A 292 12.82 2.40 -16.49
N ALA A 293 11.50 2.53 -16.39
CA ALA A 293 10.53 1.62 -16.99
C ALA A 293 10.58 1.62 -18.52
N GLU A 294 10.82 2.78 -19.14
CA GLU A 294 10.86 2.97 -20.60
C GLU A 294 12.08 2.32 -21.29
N ALA A 295 13.08 1.88 -20.53
CA ALA A 295 14.39 1.44 -21.03
C ALA A 295 14.66 -0.07 -20.86
N ASN A 296 13.64 -0.89 -20.61
CA ASN A 296 13.74 -2.35 -20.49
C ASN A 296 13.07 -3.08 -21.65
#